data_AF-A0A1M4U171-F1
#
_entry.id   AF-A0A1M4U171-F1
#
_cell.length_a   1.000
_cell.length_b   1.000
_cell.length_c   1.000
_cell.angle_alpha   90.00
_cell.angle_beta   90.00
_cell.angle_gamma   90.00
#
_symmetry.space_group_name_H-M   'P 1'
#
loop_
_entity.id
_entity.type
_entity.pdbx_description
1 polymer ?
#
loop_
_entity_poly.entity_id
_entity_poly.type
_entity_poly.pdbx_seq_one_letter_code
_entity_poly.pdbx_strand_id
1 'polypeptide(L)'
;MKKVLFFLIVCNVFVTFKSQTDTQSRACIIDTSKKNSTGELQKNSPNCGNTSLYYNQNGHNNPKYTPQLSDDVIYVKLNFIFPTKPDGTGNFEQNNPEHTAFLNSLVDMINYRLANLGNPVNGCENSTQQISDTKMRVIVNKIWKVDPAWDYLITGFNPANNDPYDHNSILIPGSTYYYSYYDNDPSIPPGINITFANNGQIYSEFQNGNYTQVPLGWAASEFPSYYQFDTKLRQSWPDIYNGFLHRKHNAVGNPVFGSPTWETVKQWYYSDLGARAMVHELGHNLGLYHHDCGSNLMSYSAGNHDYLSIEDVSLMFQTASITNVRQYFTENSFKNTSLNVNSNELWDINFRNYSNVKIDNNSSLKTTCKLIMAPQSRVIVKNGSNFIIEGADVRSANDSSWNGIKIEGDGYCLILPDTKVDNGYFYAYTDNSVLATSKNIVEKQVMKTEAKMKGEIKQAASDSFKIYPNPTGDFINIQTGDEVVSVSIYNASGQRIINLEGKAKKIDVQSIPSGMYLLEIKTKNKVVTEKFIKK
;
A
#
# COMPACT_ATOMS: atom_id res chain seq x y z
N MET A 1 -89.66 23.66 -26.31
CA MET A 1 -89.65 22.19 -26.55
C MET A 1 -89.56 22.00 -28.05
N LYS A 2 -88.61 21.33 -28.71
CA LYS A 2 -87.58 20.34 -28.39
C LYS A 2 -86.29 20.74 -29.15
N LYS A 3 -85.11 20.53 -28.55
CA LYS A 3 -83.81 20.48 -29.24
C LYS A 3 -83.41 19.01 -29.33
N VAL A 4 -83.02 18.55 -30.52
CA VAL A 4 -82.29 17.30 -30.75
C VAL A 4 -81.12 17.65 -31.66
N LEU A 5 -79.91 17.56 -31.15
CA LEU A 5 -78.71 17.46 -31.96
C LEU A 5 -77.79 16.44 -31.28
N PHE A 6 -77.58 15.34 -31.97
CA PHE A 6 -76.77 14.18 -31.60
C PHE A 6 -75.30 14.53 -31.85
N PHE A 7 -74.41 14.30 -30.88
CA PHE A 7 -72.95 14.41 -31.07
C PHE A 7 -72.27 13.13 -30.61
N LEU A 8 -71.37 12.63 -31.45
CA LEU A 8 -70.57 11.41 -31.26
C LEU A 8 -69.71 11.45 -30.00
N ILE A 9 -69.68 10.33 -29.27
CA ILE A 9 -68.72 10.05 -28.20
C ILE A 9 -67.53 9.30 -28.81
N VAL A 10 -66.36 9.95 -28.82
CA VAL A 10 -65.05 9.31 -29.04
C VAL A 10 -64.47 8.98 -27.67
N CYS A 11 -64.34 7.69 -27.36
CA CYS A 11 -63.63 7.19 -26.19
C CYS A 11 -62.13 7.44 -26.33
N ASN A 12 -61.57 8.37 -25.56
CA ASN A 12 -60.14 8.42 -25.28
C ASN A 12 -59.88 7.89 -23.87
N VAL A 13 -59.14 6.78 -23.82
CA VAL A 13 -58.66 6.09 -22.64
C VAL A 13 -57.55 6.93 -22.00
N PHE A 14 -57.80 7.50 -20.82
CA PHE A 14 -56.74 8.03 -19.96
C PHE A 14 -56.31 6.96 -18.95
N VAL A 15 -55.25 6.21 -19.28
CA VAL A 15 -54.47 5.47 -18.29
C VAL A 15 -53.60 6.50 -17.56
N THR A 16 -53.92 6.76 -16.31
CA THR A 16 -53.06 7.53 -15.41
C THR A 16 -51.89 6.66 -14.97
N PHE A 17 -50.72 6.84 -15.60
CA PHE A 17 -49.47 6.35 -15.02
C PHE A 17 -49.16 7.17 -13.77
N LYS A 18 -49.43 6.59 -12.60
CA LYS A 18 -48.93 7.10 -11.33
C LYS A 18 -47.41 6.88 -11.34
N SER A 19 -46.66 7.96 -11.60
CA SER A 19 -45.22 8.02 -11.38
C SER A 19 -44.94 7.69 -9.91
N GLN A 20 -44.40 6.50 -9.65
CA GLN A 20 -43.78 6.19 -8.36
C GLN A 20 -42.41 6.88 -8.34
N THR A 21 -42.38 8.09 -7.79
CA THR A 21 -41.16 8.70 -7.29
C THR A 21 -40.72 7.94 -6.04
N ASP A 22 -40.09 6.79 -6.24
CA ASP A 22 -39.33 6.13 -5.18
C ASP A 22 -37.84 6.39 -5.46
N THR A 23 -37.38 7.54 -5.00
CA THR A 23 -35.94 7.86 -4.88
C THR A 23 -35.35 7.02 -3.75
N GLN A 24 -35.35 5.69 -3.93
CA GLN A 24 -34.52 4.82 -3.12
C GLN A 24 -33.06 5.13 -3.43
N SER A 25 -32.36 5.67 -2.44
CA SER A 25 -30.92 5.91 -2.47
C SER A 25 -30.19 4.60 -2.86
N ARG A 26 -29.79 4.46 -4.12
CA ARG A 26 -29.12 3.27 -4.66
C ARG A 26 -27.62 3.32 -4.40
N ALA A 27 -27.22 3.23 -3.14
CA ALA A 27 -25.81 3.50 -2.82
C ALA A 27 -24.98 2.30 -2.35
N CYS A 28 -25.51 1.08 -2.55
CA CYS A 28 -24.76 -0.14 -2.88
C CYS A 28 -25.77 -1.29 -2.96
N ILE A 29 -25.89 -1.98 -4.10
CA ILE A 29 -26.83 -3.12 -4.23
C ILE A 29 -26.03 -4.41 -4.31
N ILE A 30 -26.33 -5.39 -3.46
CA ILE A 30 -25.88 -6.77 -3.67
C ILE A 30 -26.87 -7.41 -4.64
N ASP A 31 -26.42 -7.73 -5.85
CA ASP A 31 -27.24 -8.46 -6.81
C ASP A 31 -27.27 -9.94 -6.44
N THR A 32 -28.45 -10.47 -6.14
CA THR A 32 -28.64 -11.90 -5.81
C THR A 32 -29.31 -12.68 -6.95
N SER A 33 -29.60 -12.03 -8.07
CA SER A 33 -30.39 -12.60 -9.17
C SER A 33 -29.66 -13.65 -10.00
N LYS A 34 -28.33 -13.76 -9.88
CA LYS A 34 -27.48 -14.75 -10.56
C LYS A 34 -26.81 -15.70 -9.58
N LYS A 35 -27.58 -16.52 -8.86
CA LYS A 35 -27.03 -17.75 -8.29
C LYS A 35 -26.93 -18.77 -9.41
N ASN A 36 -25.70 -19.03 -9.91
CA ASN A 36 -25.47 -20.18 -10.78
C ASN A 36 -25.83 -21.45 -10.00
N SER A 37 -26.95 -22.03 -10.36
CA SER A 37 -27.42 -23.32 -9.86
C SER A 37 -26.92 -24.38 -10.83
N THR A 38 -25.71 -24.90 -10.60
CA THR A 38 -25.22 -26.25 -10.95
C THR A 38 -23.69 -26.28 -10.96
N GLY A 39 -23.10 -27.30 -10.32
CA GLY A 39 -21.79 -27.86 -10.68
C GLY A 39 -20.55 -27.19 -10.09
N GLU A 40 -19.92 -27.89 -9.15
CA GLU A 40 -18.52 -27.75 -8.70
C GLU A 40 -18.07 -26.37 -8.18
N LEU A 41 -17.86 -26.33 -6.86
CA LEU A 41 -16.95 -25.39 -6.19
C LEU A 41 -15.52 -25.61 -6.71
N GLN A 42 -15.22 -25.16 -7.93
CA GLN A 42 -13.84 -24.86 -8.27
C GLN A 42 -13.42 -23.65 -7.43
N LYS A 43 -12.27 -23.78 -6.78
CA LYS A 43 -11.61 -22.73 -6.01
C LYS A 43 -11.57 -21.44 -6.83
N ASN A 44 -12.48 -20.51 -6.57
CA ASN A 44 -12.55 -19.21 -7.24
C ASN A 44 -11.26 -18.42 -6.99
N SER A 45 -10.32 -18.53 -7.93
CA SER A 45 -9.35 -17.47 -8.19
C SER A 45 -10.13 -16.27 -8.71
N PRO A 46 -9.84 -15.03 -8.29
CA PRO A 46 -10.40 -13.85 -8.95
C PRO A 46 -10.11 -13.95 -10.46
N ASN A 47 -11.08 -13.62 -11.31
CA ASN A 47 -10.92 -13.61 -12.76
C ASN A 47 -10.02 -12.42 -13.16
N CYS A 48 -8.71 -12.61 -13.04
CA CYS A 48 -7.69 -11.63 -13.41
C CYS A 48 -7.22 -11.86 -14.83
N GLY A 49 -7.87 -11.18 -15.77
CA GLY A 49 -7.53 -11.20 -17.19
C GLY A 49 -6.29 -10.37 -17.53
N ASN A 50 -5.83 -9.50 -16.63
CA ASN A 50 -4.71 -8.58 -16.85
C ASN A 50 -4.86 -7.75 -18.13
N THR A 51 -6.10 -7.37 -18.48
CA THR A 51 -6.42 -6.54 -19.66
C THR A 51 -6.60 -5.06 -19.33
N SER A 52 -6.62 -4.72 -18.03
CA SER A 52 -6.75 -3.36 -17.54
C SER A 52 -5.67 -2.44 -18.12
N LEU A 53 -6.05 -1.18 -18.38
CA LEU A 53 -5.14 -0.11 -18.77
C LEU A 53 -4.03 0.18 -17.73
N TYR A 54 -4.16 -0.36 -16.52
CA TYR A 54 -3.18 -0.27 -15.43
C TYR A 54 -2.18 -1.43 -15.42
N TYR A 55 -2.31 -2.41 -16.34
CA TYR A 55 -1.36 -3.52 -16.50
C TYR A 55 -0.50 -3.31 -17.73
N ASN A 56 0.82 -3.39 -17.54
CA ASN A 56 1.79 -3.44 -18.63
C ASN A 56 2.95 -4.37 -18.23
N GLN A 57 2.94 -5.59 -18.74
CA GLN A 57 3.93 -6.62 -18.41
C GLN A 57 5.26 -6.46 -19.14
N ASN A 58 5.33 -5.64 -20.19
CA ASN A 58 6.51 -5.54 -21.05
C ASN A 58 7.62 -4.65 -20.44
N GLY A 59 7.53 -4.31 -19.15
CA GLY A 59 8.53 -3.49 -18.47
C GLY A 59 8.58 -2.03 -18.94
N HIS A 60 7.60 -1.58 -19.73
CA HIS A 60 7.49 -0.18 -20.12
C HIS A 60 6.68 0.59 -19.08
N ASN A 61 7.08 1.84 -18.87
CA ASN A 61 6.37 2.78 -18.04
C ASN A 61 4.91 2.95 -18.49
N ASN A 62 4.03 3.28 -17.56
CA ASN A 62 2.64 3.57 -17.84
C ASN A 62 2.30 4.94 -17.28
N PRO A 63 2.03 5.94 -18.13
CA PRO A 63 1.79 7.33 -17.70
C PRO A 63 0.69 7.50 -16.65
N LYS A 64 -0.22 6.53 -16.47
CA LYS A 64 -1.22 6.52 -15.40
C LYS A 64 -0.61 6.42 -13.99
N TYR A 65 0.63 5.95 -13.89
CA TYR A 65 1.40 5.85 -12.65
C TYR A 65 2.35 7.01 -12.41
N THR A 66 2.48 7.94 -13.37
CA THR A 66 3.32 9.12 -13.21
C THR A 66 2.85 9.94 -12.01
N PRO A 67 3.71 10.17 -10.99
CA PRO A 67 3.33 10.95 -9.83
C PRO A 67 3.12 12.41 -10.19
N GLN A 68 2.22 13.06 -9.46
CA GLN A 68 1.98 14.50 -9.57
C GLN A 68 2.87 15.26 -8.57
N LEU A 69 3.17 16.53 -8.87
CA LEU A 69 3.95 17.38 -7.95
C LEU A 69 3.27 17.53 -6.58
N SER A 70 1.93 17.56 -6.56
CA SER A 70 1.12 17.62 -5.34
C SER A 70 0.99 16.29 -4.60
N ASP A 71 1.40 15.17 -5.20
CA ASP A 71 1.30 13.86 -4.54
C ASP A 71 2.12 13.85 -3.25
N ASP A 72 1.52 13.28 -2.22
CA ASP A 72 2.21 12.91 -0.99
C ASP A 72 3.15 11.71 -1.24
N VAL A 73 4.14 11.56 -0.37
CA VAL A 73 5.15 10.51 -0.46
C VAL A 73 4.59 9.16 -0.01
N ILE A 74 4.92 8.10 -0.74
CA ILE A 74 4.72 6.72 -0.30
C ILE A 74 6.02 6.09 0.21
N TYR A 75 5.90 5.21 1.20
CA TYR A 75 7.05 4.64 1.89
C TYR A 75 7.14 3.12 1.68
N VAL A 76 8.34 2.63 1.34
CA VAL A 76 8.69 1.21 1.27
C VAL A 76 9.54 0.81 2.46
N LYS A 77 9.26 -0.35 3.07
CA LYS A 77 9.99 -0.90 4.21
C LYS A 77 11.19 -1.72 3.72
N LEU A 78 12.38 -1.42 4.23
CA LEU A 78 13.59 -2.21 4.06
C LEU A 78 14.01 -2.80 5.40
N ASN A 79 14.56 -4.01 5.39
CA ASN A 79 15.15 -4.66 6.54
C ASN A 79 16.65 -4.77 6.30
N PHE A 80 17.42 -3.90 6.95
CA PHE A 80 18.87 -4.03 6.98
C PHE A 80 19.23 -5.08 8.02
N ILE A 81 19.63 -6.26 7.55
CA ILE A 81 19.98 -7.40 8.37
C ILE A 81 21.50 -7.48 8.47
N PHE A 82 21.99 -7.36 9.70
CA PHE A 82 23.40 -7.47 10.05
C PHE A 82 23.60 -8.78 10.81
N PRO A 83 24.02 -9.85 10.13
CA PRO A 83 24.53 -11.04 10.80
C PRO A 83 25.76 -10.67 11.64
N THR A 84 25.84 -11.16 12.88
CA THR A 84 26.94 -10.88 13.82
C THR A 84 27.41 -12.14 14.53
N LYS A 85 28.60 -12.04 15.14
CA LYS A 85 29.05 -12.99 16.16
C LYS A 85 28.16 -12.94 17.42
N PRO A 86 28.24 -13.95 18.31
CA PRO A 86 27.51 -13.94 19.59
C PRO A 86 27.82 -12.75 20.51
N ASP A 87 29.01 -12.17 20.39
CA ASP A 87 29.44 -10.98 21.15
C ASP A 87 29.02 -9.65 20.49
N GLY A 88 28.32 -9.71 19.36
CA GLY A 88 27.87 -8.54 18.59
C GLY A 88 28.89 -7.97 17.60
N THR A 89 30.11 -8.53 17.53
CA THR A 89 31.17 -8.10 16.60
C THR A 89 31.06 -8.79 15.23
N GLY A 90 32.01 -8.51 14.32
CA GLY A 90 32.04 -9.05 12.95
C GLY A 90 31.19 -8.28 11.93
N ASN A 91 30.49 -7.22 12.37
CA ASN A 91 29.68 -6.36 11.53
C ASN A 91 29.53 -4.96 12.16
N PHE A 92 28.69 -4.10 11.57
CA PHE A 92 28.24 -2.88 12.24
C PHE A 92 27.58 -3.24 13.58
N GLU A 93 28.20 -2.83 14.68
CA GLU A 93 27.72 -3.11 16.04
C GLU A 93 26.56 -2.20 16.47
N GLN A 94 25.52 -2.80 17.06
CA GLN A 94 24.28 -2.11 17.47
C GLN A 94 24.52 -0.99 18.49
N ASN A 95 25.45 -1.18 19.43
CA ASN A 95 25.69 -0.25 20.53
C ASN A 95 26.85 0.71 20.26
N ASN A 96 27.37 0.73 19.03
CA ASN A 96 28.46 1.61 18.64
C ASN A 96 27.90 2.92 18.06
N PRO A 97 28.15 4.08 18.69
CA PRO A 97 27.60 5.36 18.24
C PRO A 97 28.04 5.76 16.84
N GLU A 98 29.27 5.45 16.45
CA GLU A 98 29.80 5.77 15.12
C GLU A 98 29.09 4.94 14.05
N HIS A 99 28.95 3.63 14.28
CA HIS A 99 28.24 2.74 13.36
C HIS A 99 26.77 3.15 13.23
N THR A 100 26.10 3.47 14.34
CA THR A 100 24.71 3.91 14.33
C THR A 100 24.52 5.22 13.57
N ALA A 101 25.38 6.21 13.82
CA ALA A 101 25.37 7.48 13.12
C ALA A 101 25.62 7.29 11.62
N PHE A 102 26.62 6.47 11.27
CA PHE A 102 26.93 6.14 9.89
C PHE A 102 25.75 5.49 9.16
N LEU A 103 25.11 4.48 9.76
CA LEU A 103 23.94 3.83 9.17
C LEU A 103 22.73 4.76 9.07
N ASN A 104 22.55 5.70 10.01
CA ASN A 104 21.51 6.73 9.90
C ASN A 104 21.75 7.63 8.69
N SER A 105 22.97 8.18 8.55
CA SER A 105 23.33 9.02 7.42
C SER A 105 23.25 8.29 6.08
N LEU A 106 23.51 6.98 6.05
CA LEU A 106 23.31 6.17 4.86
C LEU A 106 21.83 6.13 4.42
N VAL A 107 20.92 5.93 5.38
CA VAL A 107 19.47 5.95 5.14
C VAL A 107 19.00 7.36 4.72
N ASP A 108 19.54 8.40 5.36
CA ASP A 108 19.25 9.78 4.98
C ASP A 108 19.68 10.06 3.54
N MET A 109 20.82 9.54 3.10
CA MET A 109 21.29 9.74 1.73
C MET A 109 20.51 8.95 0.67
N ILE A 110 20.00 7.76 0.99
CA ILE A 110 19.03 7.06 0.12
C ILE A 110 17.80 7.93 -0.10
N ASN A 111 17.21 8.41 1.00
CA ASN A 111 16.02 9.25 0.94
C ASN A 111 16.28 10.62 0.30
N TYR A 112 17.46 11.20 0.52
CA TYR A 112 17.90 12.42 -0.13
C TYR A 112 17.95 12.26 -1.64
N ARG A 113 18.57 11.19 -2.16
CA ARG A 113 18.62 10.95 -3.60
C ARG A 113 17.23 10.77 -4.19
N LEU A 114 16.40 9.94 -3.56
CA LEU A 114 15.01 9.73 -4.00
C LEU A 114 14.19 11.04 -4.01
N ALA A 115 14.56 12.01 -3.16
CA ALA A 115 13.95 13.33 -3.07
C ALA A 115 14.54 14.39 -4.01
N ASN A 116 15.77 14.19 -4.47
CA ASN A 116 16.58 15.17 -5.18
C ASN A 116 17.31 14.48 -6.34
N LEU A 117 16.55 14.21 -7.40
CA LEU A 117 17.09 13.75 -8.67
C LEU A 117 17.81 14.90 -9.36
N GLY A 118 18.95 14.56 -9.96
CA GLY A 118 19.72 15.44 -10.83
C GLY A 118 18.99 15.67 -12.16
N ASN A 119 19.57 16.56 -12.97
CA ASN A 119 19.10 16.79 -14.33
C ASN A 119 19.69 15.74 -15.28
N PRO A 120 18.93 15.31 -16.30
CA PRO A 120 19.52 14.49 -17.34
C PRO A 120 20.64 15.24 -18.05
N VAL A 121 21.64 14.48 -18.52
CA VAL A 121 22.66 14.99 -19.44
C VAL A 121 22.25 14.70 -20.89
N ASN A 122 22.67 15.56 -21.82
CA ASN A 122 22.29 15.47 -23.22
C ASN A 122 22.50 14.05 -23.82
N GLY A 123 21.44 13.47 -24.34
CA GLY A 123 21.41 12.09 -24.86
C GLY A 123 20.85 11.06 -23.88
N CYS A 124 20.51 11.48 -22.67
CA CYS A 124 19.82 10.66 -21.66
C CYS A 124 18.33 10.99 -21.51
N GLU A 125 17.86 12.04 -22.18
CA GLU A 125 16.47 12.48 -22.14
C GLU A 125 15.60 11.66 -23.10
N ASN A 126 14.65 10.90 -22.55
CA ASN A 126 13.57 10.31 -23.35
C ASN A 126 12.34 11.23 -23.46
N SER A 127 12.25 12.23 -22.59
CA SER A 127 11.11 13.14 -22.46
C SER A 127 11.57 14.54 -22.05
N THR A 128 10.80 15.56 -22.45
CA THR A 128 11.01 16.96 -22.03
C THR A 128 10.51 17.23 -20.61
N GLN A 129 9.68 16.33 -20.06
CA GLN A 129 9.16 16.47 -18.71
C GLN A 129 10.16 15.92 -17.70
N GLN A 130 10.60 16.79 -16.79
CA GLN A 130 11.54 16.43 -15.74
C GLN A 130 10.82 16.15 -14.42
N ILE A 131 11.40 15.26 -13.63
CA ILE A 131 10.99 14.97 -12.27
C ILE A 131 12.21 15.09 -11.35
N SER A 132 12.09 15.88 -10.30
CA SER A 132 13.17 16.10 -9.32
C SER A 132 12.99 15.28 -8.04
N ASP A 133 11.79 14.75 -7.81
CA ASP A 133 11.45 13.95 -6.65
C ASP A 133 10.63 12.74 -7.08
N THR A 134 11.11 11.53 -6.74
CA THR A 134 10.43 10.27 -7.05
C THR A 134 9.09 10.09 -6.33
N LYS A 135 8.79 10.87 -5.29
CA LYS A 135 7.65 10.67 -4.37
C LYS A 135 7.62 9.30 -3.67
N MET A 136 8.74 8.57 -3.68
CA MET A 136 8.95 7.35 -2.91
C MET A 136 10.08 7.52 -1.90
N ARG A 137 9.94 6.97 -0.70
CA ARG A 137 10.98 6.99 0.34
C ARG A 137 11.09 5.63 1.02
N VAL A 138 12.21 5.40 1.68
CA VAL A 138 12.46 4.17 2.43
C VAL A 138 12.30 4.42 3.93
N ILE A 139 11.74 3.42 4.61
CA ILE A 139 11.82 3.28 6.06
C ILE A 139 12.63 2.01 6.33
N VAL A 140 13.65 2.12 7.17
CA VAL A 140 14.60 1.03 7.38
C VAL A 140 14.47 0.48 8.79
N ASN A 141 14.18 -0.81 8.90
CA ASN A 141 14.40 -1.58 10.12
C ASN A 141 15.86 -2.03 10.14
N LYS A 142 16.59 -1.71 11.20
CA LYS A 142 17.96 -2.21 11.41
C LYS A 142 17.89 -3.39 12.37
N ILE A 143 18.37 -4.53 11.92
CA ILE A 143 18.16 -5.82 12.58
C ILE A 143 19.52 -6.50 12.75
N TRP A 144 19.88 -6.79 13.99
CA TRP A 144 21.10 -7.53 14.31
C TRP A 144 20.74 -8.97 14.64
N LYS A 145 21.42 -9.92 14.01
CA LYS A 145 21.15 -11.36 14.18
C LYS A 145 22.44 -12.08 14.50
N VAL A 146 22.48 -12.75 15.65
CA VAL A 146 23.57 -13.70 15.94
C VAL A 146 23.42 -14.86 14.97
N ASP A 147 24.36 -14.95 14.03
CA ASP A 147 24.32 -15.91 12.95
C ASP A 147 25.76 -16.18 12.49
N PRO A 148 26.23 -17.44 12.53
CA PRO A 148 27.61 -17.74 12.12
C PRO A 148 27.88 -17.35 10.66
N ALA A 149 26.86 -17.23 9.81
CA ALA A 149 26.97 -16.78 8.43
C ALA A 149 27.24 -15.28 8.29
N TRP A 150 27.51 -14.56 9.40
CA TRP A 150 28.18 -13.27 9.32
C TRP A 150 29.50 -13.33 8.58
N ASP A 151 30.25 -14.44 8.73
CA ASP A 151 31.35 -14.82 7.86
C ASP A 151 30.76 -15.58 6.68
N TYR A 152 30.55 -14.89 5.56
CA TYR A 152 29.93 -15.53 4.42
C TYR A 152 30.76 -16.71 3.88
N LEU A 153 32.04 -16.88 4.26
CA LEU A 153 32.86 -18.02 3.81
C LEU A 153 32.29 -19.36 4.32
N ILE A 154 31.63 -19.37 5.47
CA ILE A 154 31.06 -20.62 6.01
C ILE A 154 29.89 -21.15 5.17
N THR A 155 29.31 -20.28 4.34
CA THR A 155 28.22 -20.66 3.43
C THR A 155 28.73 -21.58 2.32
N GLY A 156 30.05 -21.64 2.11
CA GLY A 156 30.69 -22.34 1.00
C GLY A 156 31.04 -21.41 -0.17
N PHE A 157 30.77 -20.11 -0.06
CA PHE A 157 31.12 -19.13 -1.07
C PHE A 157 32.64 -18.96 -1.14
N ASN A 158 33.19 -19.04 -2.36
CA ASN A 158 34.61 -18.87 -2.61
C ASN A 158 34.89 -17.50 -3.28
N PRO A 159 35.48 -16.53 -2.58
CA PRO A 159 35.82 -15.22 -3.15
C PRO A 159 36.85 -15.28 -4.28
N ALA A 160 37.62 -16.35 -4.44
CA ALA A 160 38.51 -16.50 -5.58
C ALA A 160 37.72 -16.64 -6.90
N ASN A 161 36.50 -17.17 -6.82
CA ASN A 161 35.55 -17.27 -7.92
C ASN A 161 34.54 -16.11 -7.82
N ASN A 162 35.05 -14.87 -7.72
CA ASN A 162 34.25 -13.66 -7.58
C ASN A 162 33.55 -13.27 -8.90
N ASP A 163 32.69 -14.15 -9.40
CA ASP A 163 31.81 -13.86 -10.53
C ASP A 163 30.45 -13.38 -9.99
N PRO A 164 30.17 -12.07 -10.00
CA PRO A 164 28.86 -11.54 -9.60
C PRO A 164 27.74 -11.90 -10.60
N TYR A 165 28.07 -12.56 -11.71
CA TYR A 165 27.12 -13.07 -12.70
C TYR A 165 26.89 -14.59 -12.59
N ASP A 166 27.53 -15.27 -11.64
CA ASP A 166 27.23 -16.68 -11.37
C ASP A 166 25.87 -16.79 -10.67
N HIS A 167 24.83 -17.08 -11.45
CA HIS A 167 23.46 -17.23 -10.95
C HIS A 167 23.29 -18.43 -9.98
N ASN A 168 24.30 -19.27 -9.82
CA ASN A 168 24.33 -20.33 -8.82
C ASN A 168 25.02 -19.91 -7.52
N SER A 169 25.58 -18.71 -7.47
CA SER A 169 26.18 -18.15 -6.27
C SER A 169 25.16 -18.09 -5.14
N ILE A 170 25.50 -18.74 -4.03
CA ILE A 170 24.68 -18.79 -2.82
C ILE A 170 24.54 -17.42 -2.13
N LEU A 171 25.32 -16.41 -2.55
CA LEU A 171 25.21 -15.03 -2.08
C LEU A 171 24.32 -14.17 -2.97
N ILE A 172 23.89 -14.65 -4.14
CA ILE A 172 23.00 -13.90 -5.03
C ILE A 172 21.55 -14.31 -4.71
N PRO A 173 20.65 -13.34 -4.44
CA PRO A 173 19.23 -13.59 -4.28
C PRO A 173 18.64 -14.42 -5.44
N GLY A 174 18.01 -15.55 -5.10
CA GLY A 174 17.54 -16.55 -6.06
C GLY A 174 17.07 -17.83 -5.35
N SER A 175 17.02 -18.93 -6.10
CA SER A 175 16.57 -20.24 -5.58
C SER A 175 17.59 -20.90 -4.63
N THR A 176 18.87 -20.58 -4.77
CA THR A 176 19.98 -21.12 -3.95
C THR A 176 20.47 -20.15 -2.88
N TYR A 177 19.80 -18.99 -2.73
CA TYR A 177 20.24 -17.94 -1.84
C TYR A 177 20.31 -18.40 -0.38
N TYR A 178 21.51 -18.36 0.19
CA TYR A 178 21.81 -18.93 1.50
C TYR A 178 20.97 -18.28 2.60
N TYR A 179 20.81 -16.96 2.59
CA TYR A 179 20.12 -16.20 3.64
C TYR A 179 18.59 -16.18 3.49
N SER A 180 18.03 -16.99 2.59
CA SER A 180 16.58 -17.09 2.39
C SER A 180 15.81 -17.54 3.64
N TYR A 181 16.47 -18.14 4.62
CA TYR A 181 15.82 -18.50 5.90
C TYR A 181 15.33 -17.28 6.70
N TYR A 182 15.90 -16.08 6.49
CA TYR A 182 15.42 -14.85 7.14
C TYR A 182 13.99 -14.46 6.72
N ASP A 183 13.54 -14.93 5.56
CA ASP A 183 12.18 -14.65 5.06
C ASP A 183 11.07 -15.20 5.96
N ASN A 184 11.38 -16.24 6.72
CA ASN A 184 10.45 -16.93 7.61
C ASN A 184 10.76 -16.66 9.08
N ASP A 185 11.73 -15.80 9.39
CA ASP A 185 12.06 -15.44 10.76
C ASP A 185 10.98 -14.49 11.32
N PRO A 186 10.22 -14.90 12.36
CA PRO A 186 9.13 -14.09 12.90
C PRO A 186 9.60 -12.82 13.61
N SER A 187 10.90 -12.71 13.94
CA SER A 187 11.49 -11.49 14.52
C SER A 187 11.78 -10.41 13.47
N ILE A 188 11.77 -10.77 12.18
CA ILE A 188 12.00 -9.85 11.07
C ILE A 188 10.63 -9.36 10.56
N PRO A 189 10.32 -8.06 10.69
CA PRO A 189 9.05 -7.52 10.22
C PRO A 189 8.97 -7.55 8.68
N PRO A 190 7.77 -7.39 8.09
CA PRO A 190 7.64 -7.28 6.64
C PRO A 190 8.46 -6.13 6.06
N GLY A 191 9.36 -6.44 5.13
CA GLY A 191 10.21 -5.51 4.40
C GLY A 191 11.03 -6.24 3.34
N ILE A 192 11.66 -5.49 2.43
CA ILE A 192 12.67 -6.06 1.53
C ILE A 192 13.90 -6.42 2.38
N ASN A 193 14.31 -7.69 2.36
CA ASN A 193 15.41 -8.18 3.17
C ASN A 193 16.75 -7.85 2.52
N ILE A 194 17.61 -7.10 3.21
CA ILE A 194 18.91 -6.66 2.71
C ILE A 194 19.99 -7.20 3.66
N THR A 195 20.76 -8.18 3.21
CA THR A 195 21.74 -8.86 4.05
C THR A 195 23.14 -8.29 3.87
N PHE A 196 23.76 -7.88 4.96
CA PHE A 196 25.12 -7.32 5.01
C PHE A 196 26.12 -8.32 5.63
N ALA A 197 26.40 -9.44 4.97
CA ALA A 197 27.39 -10.41 5.43
C ALA A 197 28.83 -9.96 5.08
N ASN A 198 29.84 -10.44 5.79
CA ASN A 198 31.24 -10.03 5.60
C ASN A 198 32.16 -11.22 5.41
N ASN A 199 33.33 -10.98 4.83
CA ASN A 199 34.40 -11.95 4.78
C ASN A 199 35.10 -12.03 6.15
N GLY A 200 35.01 -13.18 6.82
CA GLY A 200 35.61 -13.36 8.15
C GLY A 200 37.13 -13.36 8.15
N GLN A 201 37.78 -13.78 7.05
CA GLN A 201 39.24 -13.72 6.91
C GLN A 201 39.72 -12.27 6.79
N ILE A 202 39.11 -11.46 5.91
CA ILE A 202 39.43 -10.04 5.78
C ILE A 202 39.17 -9.30 7.09
N TYR A 203 38.02 -9.56 7.73
CA TYR A 203 37.71 -8.99 9.03
C TYR A 203 38.80 -9.29 10.07
N SER A 204 39.29 -10.54 10.12
CA SER A 204 40.33 -10.95 11.07
C SER A 204 41.66 -10.25 10.81
N GLU A 205 42.05 -10.05 9.55
CA GLU A 205 43.24 -9.25 9.19
C GLU A 205 43.09 -7.79 9.64
N PHE A 206 41.91 -7.19 9.46
CA PHE A 206 41.65 -5.81 9.90
C PHE A 206 41.69 -5.67 11.42
N GLN A 207 41.20 -6.67 12.18
CA GLN A 207 41.34 -6.69 13.64
C GLN A 207 42.81 -6.71 14.09
N ASN A 208 43.69 -7.31 13.29
CA ASN A 208 45.15 -7.33 13.54
C ASN A 208 45.86 -6.07 13.01
N GLY A 209 45.12 -5.07 12.52
CA GLY A 209 45.67 -3.83 11.96
C GLY A 209 46.20 -3.95 10.53
N ASN A 210 45.98 -5.07 9.86
CA ASN A 210 46.43 -5.29 8.49
C ASN A 210 45.34 -4.92 7.46
N TYR A 211 45.34 -3.67 6.99
CA TYR A 211 44.33 -3.17 6.06
C TYR A 211 44.67 -3.36 4.56
N THR A 212 45.60 -4.25 4.22
CA THR A 212 46.02 -4.46 2.82
C THR A 212 45.01 -5.23 1.99
N GLN A 213 44.12 -5.99 2.64
CA GLN A 213 43.08 -6.76 1.96
C GLN A 213 42.00 -5.84 1.38
N VAL A 214 41.51 -6.15 0.19
CA VAL A 214 40.45 -5.40 -0.50
C VAL A 214 39.12 -6.16 -0.35
N PRO A 215 38.11 -5.58 0.31
CA PRO A 215 36.78 -6.20 0.43
C PRO A 215 36.06 -6.29 -0.91
N LEU A 216 35.07 -7.19 -1.03
CA LEU A 216 34.21 -7.27 -2.22
C LEU A 216 33.46 -5.95 -2.47
N GLY A 217 33.16 -5.70 -3.75
CA GLY A 217 32.61 -4.43 -4.24
C GLY A 217 31.45 -4.58 -5.21
N TRP A 218 30.52 -5.49 -4.92
CA TRP A 218 29.29 -5.68 -5.70
C TRP A 218 28.08 -5.86 -4.77
N ALA A 219 26.89 -5.65 -5.33
CA ALA A 219 25.61 -5.95 -4.71
C ALA A 219 24.74 -6.74 -5.71
N ALA A 220 23.72 -7.41 -5.20
CA ALA A 220 22.75 -8.10 -6.04
C ALA A 220 21.34 -7.91 -5.49
N SER A 221 20.38 -7.72 -6.38
CA SER A 221 18.98 -7.43 -6.04
C SER A 221 18.01 -8.24 -6.89
N GLU A 222 16.98 -8.79 -6.25
CA GLU A 222 15.90 -9.52 -6.93
C GLU A 222 14.93 -8.58 -7.66
N PHE A 223 14.48 -8.98 -8.84
CA PHE A 223 13.35 -8.32 -9.50
C PHE A 223 12.00 -8.75 -8.89
N PRO A 224 11.00 -7.87 -8.88
CA PRO A 224 9.67 -8.16 -8.39
C PRO A 224 8.90 -9.12 -9.31
N SER A 225 7.99 -9.89 -8.73
CA SER A 225 7.11 -10.83 -9.44
C SER A 225 5.73 -10.23 -9.71
N TYR A 226 5.28 -10.36 -10.95
CA TYR A 226 3.92 -10.02 -11.39
C TYR A 226 2.89 -11.13 -11.08
N TYR A 227 3.37 -12.34 -10.76
CA TYR A 227 2.53 -13.54 -10.68
C TYR A 227 2.50 -14.16 -9.28
N GLN A 228 3.58 -14.02 -8.52
CA GLN A 228 3.72 -14.61 -7.19
C GLN A 228 3.78 -13.51 -6.12
N PHE A 229 2.60 -13.09 -5.65
CA PHE A 229 2.47 -11.93 -4.77
C PHE A 229 3.00 -12.14 -3.34
N ASP A 230 3.21 -13.39 -2.92
CA ASP A 230 3.72 -13.74 -1.60
C ASP A 230 5.24 -13.98 -1.59
N THR A 231 5.88 -14.04 -2.77
CA THR A 231 7.33 -14.21 -2.91
C THR A 231 8.06 -13.06 -2.23
N LYS A 232 9.12 -13.38 -1.49
CA LYS A 232 9.95 -12.37 -0.81
C LYS A 232 10.86 -11.64 -1.78
N LEU A 233 11.30 -10.44 -1.40
CA LEU A 233 12.28 -9.68 -2.17
C LEU A 233 13.49 -9.41 -1.32
N ARG A 234 14.65 -9.59 -1.94
CA ARG A 234 15.92 -9.62 -1.24
C ARG A 234 17.00 -8.84 -1.98
N GLN A 235 17.99 -8.39 -1.21
CA GLN A 235 19.27 -7.91 -1.71
C GLN A 235 20.42 -8.52 -0.90
N SER A 236 21.57 -8.62 -1.53
CA SER A 236 22.81 -9.08 -0.91
C SER A 236 23.90 -8.03 -1.08
N TRP A 237 24.55 -7.68 0.02
CA TRP A 237 25.55 -6.63 0.12
C TRP A 237 26.78 -7.16 0.88
N PRO A 238 27.58 -8.04 0.26
CA PRO A 238 28.77 -8.57 0.91
C PRO A 238 29.77 -7.46 1.21
N ASP A 239 30.47 -7.59 2.34
CA ASP A 239 31.65 -6.81 2.69
C ASP A 239 31.44 -5.30 2.91
N ILE A 240 30.21 -4.81 3.11
CA ILE A 240 30.00 -3.38 3.38
C ILE A 240 30.67 -2.93 4.68
N TYR A 241 30.65 -3.74 5.75
CA TYR A 241 31.33 -3.37 6.98
C TYR A 241 32.86 -3.46 6.85
N ASN A 242 33.36 -4.49 6.17
CA ASN A 242 34.79 -4.55 5.83
C ASN A 242 35.21 -3.35 4.96
N GLY A 243 34.38 -2.93 4.01
CA GLY A 243 34.58 -1.73 3.19
C GLY A 243 34.63 -0.44 4.02
N PHE A 244 33.79 -0.33 5.05
CA PHE A 244 33.82 0.76 6.01
C PHE A 244 35.17 0.82 6.76
N LEU A 245 35.63 -0.31 7.31
CA LEU A 245 36.93 -0.40 8.00
C LEU A 245 38.10 -0.10 7.05
N HIS A 246 38.12 -0.73 5.87
CA HIS A 246 39.17 -0.56 4.88
C HIS A 246 39.36 0.91 4.53
N ARG A 247 38.28 1.64 4.22
CA ARG A 247 38.39 3.06 3.85
C ARG A 247 38.77 3.95 5.03
N LYS A 248 38.26 3.68 6.23
CA LYS A 248 38.63 4.41 7.44
C LYS A 248 40.13 4.36 7.70
N HIS A 249 40.76 3.22 7.45
CA HIS A 249 42.18 3.02 7.76
C HIS A 249 43.13 3.20 6.58
N ASN A 250 42.67 3.02 5.33
CA ASN A 250 43.51 3.13 4.13
C ASN A 250 43.39 4.50 3.43
N ALA A 251 42.24 5.17 3.51
CA ALA A 251 42.03 6.45 2.82
C ALA A 251 42.36 7.67 3.69
N VAL A 252 42.05 7.62 4.99
CA VAL A 252 42.25 8.77 5.90
C VAL A 252 43.73 9.11 6.04
N GLY A 253 44.07 10.37 5.79
CA GLY A 253 45.45 10.86 5.86
C GLY A 253 46.38 10.32 4.78
N ASN A 254 45.88 9.53 3.82
CA ASN A 254 46.70 8.98 2.74
C ASN A 254 46.94 10.03 1.63
N PRO A 255 48.20 10.39 1.33
CA PRO A 255 48.52 11.43 0.33
C PRO A 255 48.03 11.13 -1.08
N VAL A 256 47.86 9.85 -1.44
CA VAL A 256 47.34 9.44 -2.76
C VAL A 256 45.93 9.99 -2.98
N PHE A 257 45.14 10.15 -1.91
CA PHE A 257 43.78 10.69 -1.96
C PHE A 257 43.70 12.14 -1.47
N GLY A 258 44.83 12.85 -1.39
CA GLY A 258 44.89 14.23 -0.89
C GLY A 258 44.80 14.35 0.63
N SER A 259 45.16 13.29 1.38
CA SER A 259 45.14 13.25 2.86
C SER A 259 43.78 13.63 3.47
N PRO A 260 42.67 12.97 3.07
CA PRO A 260 41.33 13.34 3.50
C PRO A 260 41.11 13.05 4.99
N THR A 261 40.20 13.81 5.61
CA THR A 261 39.71 13.51 6.97
C THR A 261 38.72 12.34 6.94
N TRP A 262 38.46 11.74 8.10
CA TRP A 262 37.41 10.71 8.19
C TRP A 262 36.03 11.23 7.80
N GLU A 263 35.70 12.49 8.13
CA GLU A 263 34.44 13.09 7.71
C GLU A 263 34.34 13.16 6.18
N THR A 264 35.41 13.58 5.50
CA THR A 264 35.50 13.61 4.05
C THR A 264 35.28 12.22 3.43
N VAL A 265 35.93 11.19 3.98
CA VAL A 265 35.80 9.81 3.48
C VAL A 265 34.39 9.26 3.70
N LYS A 266 33.73 9.58 4.82
CA LYS A 266 32.33 9.23 5.05
C LYS A 266 31.41 9.87 4.00
N GLN A 267 31.62 11.14 3.65
CA GLN A 267 30.83 11.80 2.61
C GLN A 267 30.96 11.11 1.24
N TRP A 268 32.16 10.64 0.87
CA TRP A 268 32.34 9.82 -0.34
C TRP A 268 31.49 8.54 -0.26
N TYR A 269 31.51 7.88 0.89
CA TYR A 269 30.75 6.66 1.10
C TYR A 269 29.23 6.88 1.04
N TYR A 270 28.73 7.97 1.62
CA TYR A 270 27.30 8.26 1.57
C TYR A 270 26.83 8.61 0.15
N SER A 271 27.69 9.27 -0.65
CA SER A 271 27.42 9.54 -2.05
C SER A 271 27.43 8.26 -2.89
N ASP A 272 28.48 7.45 -2.78
CA ASP A 272 28.67 6.26 -3.60
C ASP A 272 27.73 5.11 -3.20
N LEU A 273 27.65 4.79 -1.91
CA LEU A 273 26.81 3.71 -1.41
C LEU A 273 25.36 4.16 -1.24
N GLY A 274 25.12 5.19 -0.42
CA GLY A 274 23.76 5.59 -0.04
C GLY A 274 22.98 6.22 -1.19
N ALA A 275 23.54 7.28 -1.79
CA ALA A 275 22.85 8.09 -2.80
C ALA A 275 22.92 7.52 -4.22
N ARG A 276 23.71 6.46 -4.45
CA ARG A 276 23.86 5.82 -5.77
C ARG A 276 23.57 4.33 -5.69
N ALA A 277 24.46 3.52 -5.13
CA ALA A 277 24.38 2.06 -5.24
C ALA A 277 23.11 1.48 -4.58
N MET A 278 22.75 1.94 -3.38
CA MET A 278 21.56 1.43 -2.68
C MET A 278 20.27 1.85 -3.37
N VAL A 279 20.24 3.04 -3.98
CA VAL A 279 19.10 3.50 -4.79
C VAL A 279 19.01 2.71 -6.10
N HIS A 280 20.14 2.36 -6.70
CA HIS A 280 20.23 1.49 -7.87
C HIS A 280 19.64 0.10 -7.59
N GLU A 281 20.10 -0.59 -6.54
CA GLU A 281 19.57 -1.92 -6.19
C GLU A 281 18.09 -1.88 -5.77
N LEU A 282 17.66 -0.80 -5.10
CA LEU A 282 16.24 -0.56 -4.83
C LEU A 282 15.45 -0.38 -6.14
N GLY A 283 16.04 0.25 -7.15
CA GLY A 283 15.50 0.35 -8.50
C GLY A 283 15.14 -1.02 -9.07
N HIS A 284 16.01 -2.02 -8.97
CA HIS A 284 15.71 -3.39 -9.40
C HIS A 284 14.52 -4.01 -8.64
N ASN A 285 14.45 -3.86 -7.31
CA ASN A 285 13.27 -4.31 -6.56
C ASN A 285 11.99 -3.56 -6.94
N LEU A 286 12.12 -2.35 -7.49
CA LEU A 286 11.04 -1.53 -8.05
C LEU A 286 10.88 -1.69 -9.57
N GLY A 287 11.52 -2.70 -10.16
CA GLY A 287 11.31 -3.13 -11.53
C GLY A 287 12.11 -2.36 -12.59
N LEU A 288 13.06 -1.51 -12.18
CA LEU A 288 13.92 -0.78 -13.10
C LEU A 288 15.02 -1.69 -13.68
N TYR A 289 15.27 -1.54 -14.97
CA TYR A 289 16.36 -2.21 -15.69
C TYR A 289 17.53 -1.26 -15.89
N HIS A 290 18.66 -1.81 -16.32
CA HIS A 290 19.83 -0.99 -16.63
C HIS A 290 19.58 -0.05 -17.81
N HIS A 291 20.21 1.12 -17.76
CA HIS A 291 20.21 2.12 -18.83
C HIS A 291 21.61 2.39 -19.36
N ASP A 292 21.71 2.63 -20.67
CA ASP A 292 22.97 2.96 -21.34
C ASP A 292 23.28 4.47 -21.26
N CYS A 293 23.13 5.07 -20.07
CA CYS A 293 23.30 6.51 -19.85
C CYS A 293 23.97 6.78 -18.51
N GLY A 294 25.20 7.30 -18.48
CA GLY A 294 25.97 7.50 -17.24
C GLY A 294 25.34 8.43 -16.18
N SER A 295 24.43 9.34 -16.55
CA SER A 295 23.70 10.15 -15.57
C SER A 295 22.57 9.41 -14.86
N ASN A 296 22.01 8.37 -15.51
CA ASN A 296 20.91 7.60 -14.94
C ASN A 296 21.40 6.73 -13.78
N LEU A 297 20.63 6.70 -12.69
CA LEU A 297 20.91 5.90 -11.50
C LEU A 297 21.07 4.40 -11.82
N MET A 298 20.35 3.88 -12.80
CA MET A 298 20.38 2.48 -13.21
C MET A 298 21.48 2.16 -14.24
N SER A 299 22.42 3.07 -14.47
CA SER A 299 23.46 2.86 -15.48
C SER A 299 24.66 2.09 -14.97
N TYR A 300 25.19 1.22 -15.84
CA TYR A 300 26.49 0.60 -15.67
C TYR A 300 27.65 1.48 -16.19
N SER A 301 27.34 2.49 -17.00
CA SER A 301 28.33 3.40 -17.60
C SER A 301 28.73 4.48 -16.61
N ALA A 302 30.00 4.92 -16.65
CA ALA A 302 30.47 5.99 -15.78
C ALA A 302 29.67 7.29 -15.98
N GLY A 303 29.32 7.96 -14.89
CA GLY A 303 28.70 9.29 -14.89
C GLY A 303 28.24 9.72 -13.51
N ASN A 304 27.33 10.68 -13.44
CA ASN A 304 26.90 11.27 -12.18
C ASN A 304 25.94 10.37 -11.37
N HIS A 305 25.23 9.45 -12.04
CA HIS A 305 24.27 8.52 -11.43
C HIS A 305 23.31 9.20 -10.42
N ASP A 306 22.75 10.34 -10.81
CA ASP A 306 21.90 11.15 -9.95
C ASP A 306 20.49 11.36 -10.53
N TYR A 307 20.24 10.88 -11.75
CA TYR A 307 19.01 11.09 -12.49
C TYR A 307 18.15 9.80 -12.59
N LEU A 308 16.83 9.96 -12.56
CA LEU A 308 15.86 8.98 -13.05
C LEU A 308 14.88 9.69 -13.96
N SER A 309 14.50 9.04 -15.05
CA SER A 309 13.52 9.58 -15.99
C SER A 309 12.10 9.52 -15.41
N ILE A 310 11.19 10.29 -16.01
CA ILE A 310 9.77 10.22 -15.61
C ILE A 310 9.18 8.85 -15.93
N GLU A 311 9.70 8.18 -16.96
CA GLU A 311 9.41 6.81 -17.31
C GLU A 311 9.86 5.85 -16.19
N ASP A 312 11.08 6.02 -15.66
CA ASP A 312 11.59 5.20 -14.55
C ASP A 312 10.71 5.34 -13.31
N VAL A 313 10.42 6.59 -12.91
CA VAL A 313 9.59 6.83 -11.74
C VAL A 313 8.17 6.30 -11.94
N SER A 314 7.61 6.44 -13.14
CA SER A 314 6.32 5.83 -13.51
C SER A 314 6.35 4.29 -13.38
N LEU A 315 7.42 3.64 -13.83
CA LEU A 315 7.61 2.20 -13.69
C LEU A 315 7.73 1.79 -12.22
N MET A 316 8.44 2.56 -11.38
CA MET A 316 8.50 2.30 -9.94
C MET A 316 7.10 2.29 -9.31
N PHE A 317 6.23 3.26 -9.65
CA PHE A 317 4.84 3.31 -9.13
C PHE A 317 3.96 2.20 -9.67
N GLN A 318 4.14 1.82 -10.94
CA GLN A 318 3.47 0.66 -11.50
C GLN A 318 3.84 -0.59 -10.70
N THR A 319 5.13 -0.85 -10.56
CA THR A 319 5.66 -2.01 -9.82
C THR A 319 5.14 -2.03 -8.38
N ALA A 320 5.19 -0.89 -7.69
CA ALA A 320 4.66 -0.72 -6.34
C ALA A 320 3.17 -1.05 -6.20
N SER A 321 2.42 -1.03 -7.30
CA SER A 321 0.98 -1.25 -7.31
C SER A 321 0.59 -2.67 -7.75
N ILE A 322 1.26 -3.23 -8.75
CA ILE A 322 0.81 -4.46 -9.44
C ILE A 322 1.74 -5.67 -9.30
N THR A 323 2.81 -5.58 -8.51
CA THR A 323 3.72 -6.72 -8.25
C THR A 323 3.73 -7.12 -6.77
N ASN A 324 4.51 -8.14 -6.41
CA ASN A 324 4.71 -8.56 -5.02
C ASN A 324 5.36 -7.49 -4.12
N VAL A 325 6.14 -6.54 -4.66
CA VAL A 325 6.80 -5.48 -3.84
C VAL A 325 5.79 -4.63 -3.08
N ARG A 326 4.55 -4.55 -3.57
CA ARG A 326 3.45 -3.82 -2.93
C ARG A 326 3.22 -4.25 -1.48
N GLN A 327 3.62 -5.46 -1.08
CA GLN A 327 3.47 -5.94 0.30
C GLN A 327 4.38 -5.17 1.29
N TYR A 328 5.44 -4.52 0.80
CA TYR A 328 6.43 -3.82 1.63
C TYR A 328 6.17 -2.33 1.75
N PHE A 329 5.21 -1.77 1.03
CA PHE A 329 4.82 -0.38 1.23
C PHE A 329 4.02 -0.23 2.52
N THR A 330 4.31 0.82 3.29
CA THR A 330 3.61 1.08 4.55
C THR A 330 2.11 1.18 4.33
N GLU A 331 1.34 0.71 5.31
CA GLU A 331 -0.11 0.61 5.19
C GLU A 331 -0.74 2.01 5.02
N ASN A 332 -0.11 3.05 5.58
CA ASN A 332 -0.56 4.44 5.49
C ASN A 332 -0.10 5.18 4.22
N SER A 333 0.71 4.56 3.36
CA SER A 333 1.13 5.13 2.08
C SER A 333 -0.09 5.52 1.25
N PHE A 334 -0.25 6.83 0.99
CA PHE A 334 -1.40 7.41 0.30
C PHE A 334 -0.95 8.65 -0.46
N LYS A 335 -1.44 8.80 -1.69
CA LYS A 335 -1.32 9.99 -2.54
C LYS A 335 -2.65 10.72 -2.50
N ASN A 336 -2.61 12.00 -2.15
CA ASN A 336 -3.79 12.85 -2.01
C ASN A 336 -4.56 13.09 -3.33
N THR A 337 -3.98 12.81 -4.49
CA THR A 337 -4.65 12.90 -5.80
C THR A 337 -5.59 11.72 -6.08
N SER A 338 -6.42 11.88 -7.10
CA SER A 338 -7.39 10.86 -7.53
C SER A 338 -7.00 10.24 -8.87
N LEU A 339 -7.16 8.92 -8.98
CA LEU A 339 -7.29 8.24 -10.27
C LEU A 339 -8.66 8.57 -10.84
N ASN A 340 -8.70 9.25 -11.98
CA ASN A 340 -9.93 9.66 -12.64
C ASN A 340 -10.37 8.60 -13.66
N VAL A 341 -11.56 8.05 -13.47
CA VAL A 341 -12.24 7.14 -14.40
C VAL A 341 -13.35 7.94 -15.09
N ASN A 342 -13.03 8.46 -16.28
CA ASN A 342 -13.91 9.32 -17.09
C ASN A 342 -14.46 8.63 -18.36
N SER A 343 -14.14 7.35 -18.52
CA SER A 343 -14.73 6.43 -19.49
C SER A 343 -14.89 5.05 -18.84
N ASN A 344 -15.63 4.14 -19.48
CA ASN A 344 -15.79 2.79 -18.94
C ASN A 344 -14.43 2.08 -18.84
N GLU A 345 -14.12 1.54 -17.66
CA GLU A 345 -12.86 0.85 -17.37
C GLU A 345 -13.09 -0.51 -16.70
N LEU A 346 -12.24 -1.47 -17.04
CA LEU A 346 -12.13 -2.77 -16.36
C LEU A 346 -10.79 -2.84 -15.61
N TRP A 347 -10.85 -3.14 -14.32
CA TRP A 347 -9.72 -3.40 -13.44
C TRP A 347 -9.72 -4.89 -13.04
N ASP A 348 -9.21 -5.70 -13.96
CA ASP A 348 -9.05 -7.16 -13.86
C ASP A 348 -7.61 -7.55 -13.50
N ILE A 349 -7.02 -6.79 -12.57
CA ILE A 349 -5.63 -6.93 -12.11
C ILE A 349 -5.58 -6.97 -10.59
N ASN A 350 -4.64 -7.72 -10.02
CA ASN A 350 -4.34 -7.58 -8.61
C ASN A 350 -3.66 -6.22 -8.38
N PHE A 351 -4.32 -5.31 -7.68
CA PHE A 351 -3.97 -3.90 -7.67
C PHE A 351 -3.91 -3.35 -6.25
N ARG A 352 -2.79 -2.74 -5.87
CA ARG A 352 -2.71 -1.84 -4.71
C ARG A 352 -2.78 -0.41 -5.20
N ASN A 353 -3.84 0.28 -4.85
CA ASN A 353 -4.07 1.67 -5.20
C ASN A 353 -3.70 2.58 -4.02
N TYR A 354 -2.83 3.55 -4.30
CA TYR A 354 -2.36 4.55 -3.34
C TYR A 354 -3.17 5.84 -3.38
N SER A 355 -4.11 6.02 -4.30
CA SER A 355 -4.86 7.27 -4.50
C SER A 355 -6.34 7.13 -4.16
N ASN A 356 -7.05 8.25 -4.11
CA ASN A 356 -8.50 8.21 -4.27
C ASN A 356 -8.87 7.67 -5.66
N VAL A 357 -10.08 7.15 -5.84
CA VAL A 357 -10.63 6.82 -7.16
C VAL A 357 -11.85 7.69 -7.39
N LYS A 358 -11.91 8.42 -8.51
CA LYS A 358 -13.04 9.25 -8.88
C LYS A 358 -13.64 8.74 -10.19
N ILE A 359 -14.87 8.24 -10.12
CA ILE A 359 -15.62 7.73 -11.28
C ILE A 359 -16.66 8.79 -11.65
N ASP A 360 -16.51 9.38 -12.83
CA ASP A 360 -17.26 10.56 -13.26
C ASP A 360 -17.70 10.42 -14.73
N ASN A 361 -18.39 11.43 -15.27
CA ASN A 361 -18.75 11.48 -16.69
C ASN A 361 -19.60 10.27 -17.17
N ASN A 362 -20.60 9.86 -16.37
CA ASN A 362 -21.47 8.71 -16.67
C ASN A 362 -20.71 7.39 -16.92
N SER A 363 -19.55 7.23 -16.30
CA SER A 363 -18.66 6.10 -16.55
C SER A 363 -18.89 4.94 -15.59
N SER A 364 -18.53 3.74 -16.04
CA SER A 364 -18.53 2.52 -15.25
C SER A 364 -17.10 2.07 -14.94
N LEU A 365 -16.78 1.88 -13.67
CA LEU A 365 -15.60 1.12 -13.26
C LEU A 365 -16.03 -0.27 -12.83
N LYS A 366 -15.50 -1.31 -13.45
CA LYS A 366 -15.69 -2.70 -13.02
C LYS A 366 -14.38 -3.28 -12.49
N THR A 367 -14.39 -3.88 -11.30
CA THR A 367 -13.23 -4.61 -10.76
C THR A 367 -13.55 -6.09 -10.54
N THR A 368 -12.61 -6.96 -10.93
CA THR A 368 -12.77 -8.42 -10.85
C THR A 368 -11.69 -9.14 -10.04
N CYS A 369 -10.75 -8.38 -9.49
CA CYS A 369 -9.54 -8.88 -8.83
C CYS A 369 -9.33 -8.26 -7.46
N LYS A 370 -8.25 -8.66 -6.78
CA LYS A 370 -7.87 -8.06 -5.50
C LYS A 370 -7.55 -6.57 -5.68
N LEU A 371 -8.28 -5.72 -4.98
CA LEU A 371 -8.08 -4.27 -4.92
C LEU A 371 -7.75 -3.87 -3.48
N ILE A 372 -6.48 -3.56 -3.22
CA ILE A 372 -6.01 -3.04 -1.94
C ILE A 372 -6.05 -1.51 -2.01
N MET A 373 -6.81 -0.89 -1.12
CA MET A 373 -6.98 0.55 -1.03
C MET A 373 -6.18 1.10 0.15
N ALA A 374 -5.52 2.25 -0.02
CA ALA A 374 -4.93 2.96 1.12
C ALA A 374 -6.02 3.33 2.15
N PRO A 375 -5.78 3.21 3.47
CA PRO A 375 -6.79 3.48 4.50
C PRO A 375 -7.45 4.87 4.39
N GLN A 376 -6.69 5.88 3.98
CA GLN A 376 -7.13 7.27 3.81
C GLN A 376 -7.84 7.51 2.48
N SER A 377 -7.69 6.61 1.50
CA SER A 377 -8.34 6.74 0.20
C SER A 377 -9.85 6.48 0.28
N ARG A 378 -10.59 6.95 -0.72
CA ARG A 378 -11.98 6.58 -0.97
C ARG A 378 -12.25 6.38 -2.45
N VAL A 379 -13.28 5.61 -2.79
CA VAL A 379 -13.88 5.62 -4.12
C VAL A 379 -15.01 6.65 -4.14
N ILE A 380 -15.05 7.54 -5.12
CA ILE A 380 -16.05 8.59 -5.29
C ILE A 380 -16.80 8.28 -6.59
N VAL A 381 -18.06 7.88 -6.47
CA VAL A 381 -18.94 7.64 -7.61
C VAL A 381 -19.81 8.88 -7.80
N LYS A 382 -19.56 9.63 -8.87
CA LYS A 382 -20.32 10.83 -9.22
C LYS A 382 -21.66 10.47 -9.88
N ASN A 383 -22.48 11.50 -10.07
CA ASN A 383 -23.77 11.40 -10.74
C ASN A 383 -23.63 10.73 -12.12
N GLY A 384 -24.49 9.77 -12.40
CA GLY A 384 -24.59 8.99 -13.64
C GLY A 384 -23.58 7.84 -13.74
N SER A 385 -22.59 7.80 -12.85
CA SER A 385 -21.50 6.82 -12.86
C SER A 385 -21.78 5.63 -11.96
N ASN A 386 -21.00 4.55 -12.14
CA ASN A 386 -21.12 3.38 -11.29
C ASN A 386 -19.80 2.65 -10.99
N PHE A 387 -19.77 2.00 -9.83
CA PHE A 387 -18.68 1.10 -9.42
C PHE A 387 -19.19 -0.34 -9.25
N ILE A 388 -18.72 -1.26 -10.08
CA ILE A 388 -19.13 -2.66 -10.11
C ILE A 388 -18.01 -3.52 -9.53
N ILE A 389 -18.32 -4.35 -8.54
CA ILE A 389 -17.40 -5.29 -7.91
C ILE A 389 -17.91 -6.70 -8.21
N GLU A 390 -17.11 -7.51 -8.90
CA GLU A 390 -17.51 -8.85 -9.37
C GLU A 390 -16.42 -9.89 -9.08
N GLY A 391 -16.62 -10.75 -8.07
CA GLY A 391 -15.62 -11.78 -7.72
C GLY A 391 -14.28 -11.21 -7.19
N ALA A 392 -14.22 -9.89 -6.97
CA ALA A 392 -13.07 -9.17 -6.46
C ALA A 392 -12.94 -9.26 -4.93
N ASP A 393 -11.72 -9.04 -4.43
CA ASP A 393 -11.39 -8.88 -3.01
C ASP A 393 -10.97 -7.42 -2.78
N VAL A 394 -11.92 -6.60 -2.32
CA VAL A 394 -11.67 -5.18 -2.06
C VAL A 394 -11.41 -4.97 -0.58
N ARG A 395 -10.20 -4.51 -0.24
CA ARG A 395 -9.76 -4.37 1.15
C ARG A 395 -8.90 -3.15 1.41
N SER A 396 -8.76 -2.79 2.69
CA SER A 396 -7.78 -1.78 3.10
C SER A 396 -6.38 -2.37 3.21
N ALA A 397 -5.34 -1.57 2.95
CA ALA A 397 -3.94 -2.00 3.10
C ALA A 397 -3.57 -2.40 4.54
N ASN A 398 -4.29 -1.92 5.55
CA ASN A 398 -4.08 -2.30 6.95
C ASN A 398 -5.07 -3.36 7.46
N ASP A 399 -5.98 -3.85 6.62
CA ASP A 399 -7.08 -4.74 6.99
C ASP A 399 -7.92 -4.25 8.21
N SER A 400 -7.87 -2.94 8.53
CA SER A 400 -8.42 -2.39 9.78
C SER A 400 -9.24 -1.10 9.62
N SER A 401 -9.13 -0.36 8.51
CA SER A 401 -9.87 0.90 8.30
C SER A 401 -9.81 1.39 6.86
N TRP A 402 -10.90 1.90 6.30
CA TRP A 402 -10.91 2.54 4.97
C TRP A 402 -11.99 3.63 4.91
N ASN A 403 -11.77 4.75 4.19
CA ASN A 403 -12.79 5.80 4.07
C ASN A 403 -14.00 5.40 3.21
N GLY A 404 -13.96 4.22 2.56
CA GLY A 404 -15.12 3.60 1.92
C GLY A 404 -15.46 4.18 0.56
N ILE A 405 -16.73 3.99 0.16
CA ILE A 405 -17.26 4.42 -1.13
C ILE A 405 -18.25 5.57 -0.93
N LYS A 406 -17.91 6.75 -1.43
CA LYS A 406 -18.80 7.91 -1.49
C LYS A 406 -19.63 7.86 -2.76
N ILE A 407 -20.95 7.86 -2.63
CA ILE A 407 -21.90 7.95 -3.74
C ILE A 407 -22.52 9.36 -3.77
N GLU A 408 -22.49 10.01 -4.92
CA GLU A 408 -23.08 11.34 -5.13
C GLU A 408 -24.20 11.29 -6.19
N GLY A 409 -25.28 12.03 -5.94
CA GLY A 409 -26.42 12.12 -6.86
C GLY A 409 -27.09 10.76 -7.12
N ASP A 410 -27.29 10.43 -8.40
CA ASP A 410 -27.85 9.16 -8.87
C ASP A 410 -26.79 8.08 -9.21
N GLY A 411 -25.52 8.32 -8.87
CA GLY A 411 -24.48 7.31 -8.98
C GLY A 411 -24.78 6.09 -8.11
N TYR A 412 -24.13 4.95 -8.39
CA TYR A 412 -24.36 3.73 -7.62
C TYR A 412 -23.17 2.78 -7.59
N CYS A 413 -23.18 1.85 -6.63
CA CYS A 413 -22.24 0.74 -6.62
C CYS A 413 -23.00 -0.60 -6.60
N LEU A 414 -22.46 -1.59 -7.30
CA LEU A 414 -23.04 -2.91 -7.47
C LEU A 414 -22.04 -3.97 -7.03
N ILE A 415 -22.45 -4.83 -6.10
CA ILE A 415 -21.66 -5.98 -5.66
C ILE A 415 -22.34 -7.22 -6.25
N LEU A 416 -21.67 -7.86 -7.20
CA LEU A 416 -22.18 -9.05 -7.87
C LEU A 416 -21.92 -10.32 -7.02
N PRO A 417 -22.64 -11.43 -7.29
CA PRO A 417 -22.42 -12.71 -6.61
C PRO A 417 -20.95 -13.16 -6.62
N ASP A 418 -20.57 -13.99 -5.65
CA ASP A 418 -19.21 -14.54 -5.46
C ASP A 418 -18.11 -13.51 -5.13
N THR A 419 -18.48 -12.24 -4.93
CA THR A 419 -17.57 -11.20 -4.42
C THR A 419 -17.27 -11.40 -2.94
N LYS A 420 -15.99 -11.49 -2.57
CA LYS A 420 -15.55 -11.54 -1.17
C LYS A 420 -15.34 -10.12 -0.64
N VAL A 421 -16.37 -9.55 -0.03
CA VAL A 421 -16.27 -8.31 0.75
C VAL A 421 -16.20 -8.67 2.23
N ASP A 422 -15.03 -9.13 2.68
CA ASP A 422 -14.82 -9.67 4.04
C ASP A 422 -13.78 -8.85 4.80
N ASN A 423 -14.12 -7.59 5.04
CA ASN A 423 -13.45 -6.77 6.03
C ASN A 423 -14.52 -5.88 6.65
N GLY A 424 -14.59 -5.80 7.99
CA GLY A 424 -15.58 -5.00 8.72
C GLY A 424 -15.54 -3.48 8.45
N TYR A 425 -14.81 -3.05 7.41
CA TYR A 425 -14.45 -1.68 7.06
C TYR A 425 -14.90 -1.30 5.64
N PHE A 426 -15.51 -2.22 4.89
CA PHE A 426 -16.17 -1.89 3.64
C PHE A 426 -17.54 -1.27 3.93
N TYR A 427 -17.74 -0.02 3.54
CA TYR A 427 -19.03 0.66 3.59
C TYR A 427 -19.17 1.68 2.47
N ALA A 428 -20.42 1.95 2.09
CA ALA A 428 -20.78 2.98 1.15
C ALA A 428 -21.74 3.97 1.78
N TYR A 429 -21.64 5.24 1.39
CA TYR A 429 -22.43 6.33 1.97
C TYR A 429 -22.75 7.39 0.92
N THR A 430 -23.92 8.02 1.09
CA THR A 430 -24.29 9.27 0.43
C THR A 430 -24.14 10.43 1.41
N ASP A 431 -24.13 11.67 0.93
CA ASP A 431 -24.03 12.90 1.74
C ASP A 431 -25.11 12.96 2.86
N ASN A 432 -24.85 12.26 3.98
CA ASN A 432 -25.60 12.17 5.25
C ASN A 432 -26.49 10.93 5.51
N SER A 433 -26.29 9.80 4.81
CA SER A 433 -26.91 8.52 5.24
C SER A 433 -26.03 7.31 4.93
N VAL A 434 -25.88 6.42 5.92
CA VAL A 434 -25.32 5.08 5.70
C VAL A 434 -26.39 4.21 5.09
N LEU A 435 -26.04 3.49 4.04
CA LEU A 435 -26.95 2.54 3.45
C LEU A 435 -26.79 1.19 4.10
N ALA A 436 -27.93 0.58 4.41
CA ALA A 436 -27.96 -0.77 4.97
C ALA A 436 -27.22 -1.71 4.02
N THR A 437 -26.07 -2.22 4.44
CA THR A 437 -25.52 -3.45 3.88
C THR A 437 -26.57 -4.54 4.08
N SER A 438 -26.89 -5.26 3.01
CA SER A 438 -28.04 -6.16 2.88
C SER A 438 -28.00 -7.43 3.74
N LYS A 439 -27.25 -7.44 4.86
CA LYS A 439 -27.32 -8.51 5.87
C LYS A 439 -28.73 -8.70 6.43
N ASN A 440 -29.57 -7.65 6.43
CA ASN A 440 -30.93 -7.72 6.98
C ASN A 440 -32.03 -8.24 6.02
N ILE A 441 -31.71 -8.58 4.76
CA ILE A 441 -32.71 -9.06 3.80
C ILE A 441 -32.80 -10.60 3.81
N VAL A 442 -31.71 -11.30 4.15
CA VAL A 442 -31.66 -12.77 4.11
C VAL A 442 -32.49 -13.43 5.23
N GLU A 443 -32.62 -12.80 6.40
CA GLU A 443 -33.41 -13.38 7.51
C GLU A 443 -34.92 -13.31 7.29
N LYS A 444 -35.42 -12.38 6.47
CA LYS A 444 -36.87 -12.15 6.33
C LYS A 444 -37.57 -13.05 5.31
N GLN A 445 -36.85 -13.80 4.49
CA GLN A 445 -37.44 -14.62 3.41
C GLN A 445 -37.45 -16.14 3.65
N VAL A 446 -36.90 -16.65 4.75
CA VAL A 446 -36.77 -18.12 4.96
C VAL A 446 -37.81 -18.72 5.93
N MET A 447 -38.67 -17.94 6.58
CA MET A 447 -39.60 -18.49 7.59
C MET A 447 -41.07 -18.20 7.29
N LYS A 448 -41.64 -18.90 6.30
CA LYS A 448 -43.09 -19.19 6.24
C LYS A 448 -43.39 -20.51 5.50
N THR A 449 -43.06 -21.64 6.12
CA THR A 449 -43.88 -22.86 6.00
C THR A 449 -43.67 -23.80 7.19
N GLU A 450 -44.76 -23.98 7.96
CA GLU A 450 -45.19 -25.15 8.76
C GLU A 450 -44.49 -25.56 10.09
N ALA A 451 -45.17 -25.15 11.17
CA ALA A 451 -45.76 -25.94 12.26
C ALA A 451 -44.92 -26.74 13.31
N LYS A 452 -45.11 -26.29 14.57
CA LYS A 452 -45.14 -27.02 15.87
C LYS A 452 -43.89 -27.77 16.35
N MET A 453 -43.18 -27.17 17.32
CA MET A 453 -43.04 -27.76 18.67
C MET A 453 -42.64 -26.68 19.70
N LYS A 454 -43.25 -26.78 20.90
CA LYS A 454 -43.02 -25.92 22.07
C LYS A 454 -41.59 -26.09 22.59
N GLY A 455 -40.97 -24.98 22.96
CA GLY A 455 -39.75 -24.92 23.76
C GLY A 455 -39.31 -23.47 23.90
N GLU A 456 -39.74 -22.81 24.97
CA GLU A 456 -39.27 -21.46 25.31
C GLU A 456 -37.77 -21.49 25.62
N ILE A 457 -36.97 -20.85 24.78
CA ILE A 457 -35.69 -20.26 25.18
C ILE A 457 -35.68 -18.84 24.63
N LYS A 458 -35.94 -17.86 25.51
CA LYS A 458 -35.66 -16.45 25.23
C LYS A 458 -34.15 -16.28 25.11
N GLN A 459 -33.63 -16.29 23.89
CA GLN A 459 -32.32 -15.73 23.61
C GLN A 459 -32.52 -14.29 23.12
N ALA A 460 -32.18 -13.33 23.97
CA ALA A 460 -32.24 -11.91 23.65
C ALA A 460 -31.34 -11.61 22.44
N ALA A 461 -31.92 -11.09 21.36
CA ALA A 461 -31.15 -10.44 20.31
C ALA A 461 -30.47 -9.22 20.92
N SER A 462 -29.13 -9.20 20.92
CA SER A 462 -28.39 -8.05 21.42
C SER A 462 -28.52 -6.90 20.41
N ASP A 463 -29.19 -5.82 20.79
CA ASP A 463 -29.12 -4.52 20.12
C ASP A 463 -27.70 -3.96 20.21
N SER A 464 -26.82 -4.34 19.27
CA SER A 464 -25.43 -3.92 19.26
C SER A 464 -25.31 -2.48 18.72
N PHE A 465 -24.80 -1.57 19.54
CA PHE A 465 -24.37 -0.25 19.09
C PHE A 465 -23.06 -0.41 18.31
N LYS A 466 -22.95 0.26 17.16
CA LYS A 466 -21.72 0.31 16.36
C LYS A 466 -21.44 1.72 15.88
N ILE A 467 -20.17 2.08 15.82
CA ILE A 467 -19.71 3.35 15.27
C ILE A 467 -18.77 3.11 14.09
N TYR A 468 -18.91 3.90 13.02
CA TYR A 468 -18.02 3.80 11.86
C TYR A 468 -18.05 5.06 10.97
N PRO A 469 -16.96 5.34 10.23
CA PRO A 469 -15.67 4.67 10.34
C PRO A 469 -15.02 4.92 11.71
N ASN A 470 -14.20 3.97 12.15
CA ASN A 470 -13.33 4.13 13.30
C ASN A 470 -12.05 3.31 13.04
N PRO A 471 -10.87 3.94 12.86
CA PRO A 471 -10.61 5.39 12.88
C PRO A 471 -11.38 6.19 11.82
N THR A 472 -11.61 7.47 12.07
CA THR A 472 -12.33 8.39 11.18
C THR A 472 -11.49 9.61 10.79
N GLY A 473 -11.74 10.16 9.61
CA GLY A 473 -11.21 11.46 9.17
C GLY A 473 -12.23 12.59 9.27
N ASP A 474 -13.45 12.38 8.75
CA ASP A 474 -14.39 13.48 8.52
C ASP A 474 -15.64 13.40 9.42
N PHE A 475 -16.20 12.21 9.61
CA PHE A 475 -17.44 12.02 10.35
C PHE A 475 -17.51 10.65 10.99
N ILE A 476 -18.35 10.49 12.01
CA ILE A 476 -18.71 9.21 12.62
C ILE A 476 -20.20 8.98 12.40
N ASN A 477 -20.57 7.78 11.98
CA ASN A 477 -21.95 7.33 12.00
C ASN A 477 -22.19 6.40 13.18
N ILE A 478 -23.40 6.47 13.73
CA ILE A 478 -23.89 5.59 14.78
C ILE A 478 -24.94 4.66 14.19
N GLN A 479 -24.67 3.36 14.21
CA GLN A 479 -25.65 2.32 13.94
C GLN A 479 -26.22 1.78 15.25
N THR A 480 -27.51 2.03 15.44
CA THR A 480 -28.30 1.53 16.56
C THR A 480 -29.77 1.42 16.16
N GLY A 481 -30.46 0.42 16.74
CA GLY A 481 -31.91 0.27 16.66
C GLY A 481 -32.67 1.23 17.57
N ASP A 482 -32.00 1.74 18.61
CA ASP A 482 -32.57 2.70 19.55
C ASP A 482 -32.63 4.12 18.97
N GLU A 483 -33.60 4.91 19.46
CA GLU A 483 -33.69 6.33 19.13
C GLU A 483 -32.64 7.14 19.91
N VAL A 484 -31.70 7.74 19.17
CA VAL A 484 -30.66 8.61 19.72
C VAL A 484 -31.28 9.92 20.19
N VAL A 485 -30.97 10.30 21.43
CA VAL A 485 -31.43 11.52 22.10
C VAL A 485 -30.36 12.60 22.07
N SER A 486 -29.11 12.23 22.32
CA SER A 486 -27.97 13.15 22.23
C SER A 486 -26.67 12.39 22.02
N VAL A 487 -25.67 13.10 21.49
CA VAL A 487 -24.31 12.58 21.30
C VAL A 487 -23.31 13.59 21.81
N SER A 488 -22.34 13.13 22.59
CA SER A 488 -21.24 13.95 23.13
C SER A 488 -19.89 13.33 22.78
N ILE A 489 -18.91 14.16 22.43
CA ILE A 489 -17.52 13.74 22.24
C ILE A 489 -16.65 14.34 23.32
N TYR A 490 -15.77 13.53 23.90
CA TYR A 490 -14.78 13.91 24.91
C TYR A 490 -13.37 13.62 24.42
N ASN A 491 -12.43 14.53 24.69
CA ASN A 491 -11.01 14.31 24.44
C ASN A 491 -10.34 13.45 25.54
N ALA A 492 -9.05 13.15 25.38
CA ALA A 492 -8.29 12.32 26.34
C ALA A 492 -8.23 12.88 27.77
N SER A 493 -8.41 14.20 27.95
CA SER A 493 -8.46 14.85 29.27
C SER A 493 -9.87 14.84 29.90
N GLY A 494 -10.85 14.20 29.25
CA GLY A 494 -12.25 14.17 29.69
C GLY A 494 -13.03 15.45 29.39
N GLN A 495 -12.46 16.40 28.66
CA GLN A 495 -13.15 17.62 28.26
C GLN A 495 -14.11 17.32 27.10
N ARG A 496 -15.37 17.73 27.25
CA ARG A 496 -16.37 17.64 26.18
C ARG A 496 -16.10 18.69 25.10
N ILE A 497 -15.90 18.22 23.87
CA ILE A 497 -15.55 19.08 22.72
C ILE A 497 -16.70 19.24 21.72
N ILE A 498 -17.59 18.26 21.62
CA ILE A 498 -18.79 18.31 20.78
C ILE A 498 -19.97 17.84 21.64
N ASN A 499 -21.10 18.54 21.55
CA ASN A 499 -22.37 18.12 22.12
C ASN A 499 -23.48 18.40 21.12
N LEU A 500 -24.18 17.36 20.69
CA LEU A 500 -25.28 17.42 19.73
C LEU A 500 -26.54 16.89 20.41
N GLU A 501 -27.57 17.71 20.49
CA GLU A 501 -28.90 17.29 20.95
C GLU A 501 -29.78 16.91 19.75
N GLY A 502 -30.59 15.85 19.91
CA GLY A 502 -31.50 15.35 18.88
C GLY A 502 -31.07 14.01 18.27
N LYS A 503 -31.80 13.58 17.22
CA LYS A 503 -31.66 12.26 16.57
C LYS A 503 -30.46 12.18 15.61
N ALA A 504 -29.33 12.78 15.98
CA ALA A 504 -28.14 12.80 15.15
C ALA A 504 -27.47 11.42 15.12
N LYS A 505 -27.55 10.74 13.96
CA LYS A 505 -26.84 9.47 13.69
C LYS A 505 -25.52 9.67 12.95
N LYS A 506 -25.17 10.91 12.58
CA LYS A 506 -23.90 11.30 11.96
C LYS A 506 -23.33 12.49 12.73
N ILE A 507 -22.05 12.43 13.07
CA ILE A 507 -21.31 13.46 13.78
C ILE A 507 -20.17 13.92 12.90
N ASP A 508 -20.11 15.22 12.58
CA ASP A 508 -18.95 15.83 11.92
C ASP A 508 -17.80 15.92 12.94
N VAL A 509 -16.62 15.45 12.54
CA VAL A 509 -15.39 15.50 13.34
C VAL A 509 -14.23 16.10 12.55
N GLN A 510 -14.47 16.73 11.38
CA GLN A 510 -13.41 17.35 10.57
C GLN A 510 -12.65 18.42 11.35
N SER A 511 -13.38 19.15 12.22
CA SER A 511 -12.85 20.29 12.97
C SER A 511 -12.05 19.92 14.22
N ILE A 512 -12.02 18.64 14.63
CA ILE A 512 -11.28 18.21 15.83
C ILE A 512 -9.90 17.62 15.45
N PRO A 513 -8.84 17.89 16.23
CA PRO A 513 -7.49 17.39 15.94
C PRO A 513 -7.40 15.86 15.92
N SER A 514 -6.41 15.33 15.21
CA SER A 514 -6.04 13.91 15.27
C SER A 514 -5.78 13.47 16.71
N GLY A 515 -6.33 12.32 17.10
CA GLY A 515 -6.24 11.86 18.49
C GLY A 515 -7.29 10.82 18.87
N MET A 516 -7.25 10.42 20.14
CA MET A 516 -8.19 9.46 20.72
C MET A 516 -9.30 10.20 21.46
N TYR A 517 -10.55 9.76 21.23
CA TYR A 517 -11.74 10.39 21.75
C TYR A 517 -12.75 9.35 22.26
N LEU A 518 -13.64 9.78 23.14
CA LEU A 518 -14.79 9.01 23.61
C LEU A 518 -16.07 9.63 23.06
N LEU A 519 -16.89 8.81 22.41
CA LEU A 519 -18.21 9.16 21.91
C LEU A 519 -19.26 8.59 22.86
N GLU A 520 -19.94 9.46 23.60
CA GLU A 520 -21.09 9.11 24.42
C GLU A 520 -22.38 9.28 23.62
N ILE A 521 -23.18 8.22 23.56
CA ILE A 521 -24.42 8.13 22.82
C ILE A 521 -25.54 7.89 23.83
N LYS A 522 -26.39 8.89 24.02
CA LYS A 522 -27.57 8.79 24.86
C LYS A 522 -28.77 8.43 24.00
N THR A 523 -29.48 7.40 24.40
CA THR A 523 -30.77 7.01 23.82
C THR A 523 -31.87 7.13 24.87
N LYS A 524 -33.13 6.87 24.48
CA LYS A 524 -34.23 6.83 25.45
C LYS A 524 -34.04 5.76 26.53
N ASN A 525 -33.36 4.67 26.21
CA ASN A 525 -33.29 3.49 27.06
C ASN A 525 -31.95 3.39 27.82
N LYS A 526 -30.85 3.88 27.23
CA LYS A 526 -29.50 3.70 27.78
C LYS A 526 -28.50 4.74 27.28
N VAL A 527 -27.38 4.85 27.98
CA VAL A 527 -26.18 5.59 27.56
C VAL A 527 -25.09 4.58 27.20
N VAL A 528 -24.45 4.76 26.05
CA VAL A 528 -23.35 3.92 25.56
C VAL A 528 -22.16 4.81 25.26
N THR A 529 -20.95 4.39 25.66
CA THR A 529 -19.72 5.11 25.36
C THR A 529 -18.82 4.26 24.48
N GLU A 530 -18.46 4.78 23.31
CA GLU A 530 -17.59 4.12 22.34
C GLU A 530 -16.29 4.92 22.15
N LYS A 531 -15.16 4.23 22.06
CA LYS A 531 -13.87 4.86 21.77
C LYS A 531 -13.67 5.00 20.27
N PHE A 532 -13.24 6.16 19.79
CA PHE A 532 -12.79 6.32 18.40
C PHE A 532 -11.46 7.05 18.26
N ILE A 533 -10.83 6.85 17.09
CA ILE A 533 -9.57 7.51 16.71
C ILE A 533 -9.85 8.48 15.56
N LYS A 534 -9.54 9.76 15.72
CA LYS A 534 -9.49 10.76 14.65
C LYS A 534 -8.09 10.73 14.02
N LYS A 535 -8.03 10.54 12.71
CA LYS A 535 -6.78 10.64 11.93
C LYS A 535 -6.45 12.06 11.57
#